data_AF-A0A7X8VM39-F1
#
_entry.id   AF-A0A7X8VM39-F1
#
_cell.length_a   1.000
_cell.length_b   1.000
_cell.length_c   1.000
_cell.angle_alpha   90.00
_cell.angle_beta   90.00
_cell.angle_gamma   90.00
#
_symmetry.space_group_name_H-M   'P 1'
#
loop_
_entity.id
_entity.type
_entity.pdbx_description
1 polymer ?
#
loop_
_entity_poly.entity_id
_entity_poly.type
_entity_poly.pdbx_seq_one_letter_code
_entity_poly.pdbx_strand_id
1 'polypeptide(L)'
;TACWLTTGIYSGESYQLAFGPQPDDLNTTYTGMSDWEHGRIAPVTQAVATKNLLEQGHLPEINRRDAYAAFDRGNHSLNEEDIWELALQAKTSGDEILHAIRHHPHGTAFDAALEKFDSIIHSAAAVRADNTINPLQERPDILRDTATFLTSVLLRDAILHYCVMHPETAADLFLAVAKTFDHTIRSNALCLYSLAAIKLNLGMKAIPALDASLATHPEHSFSGLLRHGLIDGQFDSMITACLRGNEMVRNQYSSASMAGELTAKVESPDPEEDGGGAEPVQAA
;
A
#
# COMPACT_ATOMS: atom_id res chain seq x y z
N THR A 1 8.07 29.94 -13.20
CA THR A 1 7.03 30.03 -12.14
C THR A 1 5.88 30.84 -12.69
N ALA A 2 4.63 30.44 -12.43
CA ALA A 2 3.44 31.13 -12.91
C ALA A 2 2.42 31.26 -11.77
N CYS A 3 1.54 32.25 -11.85
CA CYS A 3 0.48 32.50 -10.90
C CYS A 3 -0.78 32.92 -11.62
N TRP A 4 -1.91 32.33 -11.24
CA TRP A 4 -3.24 32.69 -11.71
C TRP A 4 -4.04 33.29 -10.56
N LEU A 5 -4.91 34.23 -10.91
CA LEU A 5 -5.79 34.91 -9.98
C LEU A 5 -7.25 34.67 -10.36
N THR A 6 -8.11 34.64 -9.36
CA THR A 6 -9.56 34.49 -9.48
C THR A 6 -10.23 35.17 -8.29
N THR A 7 -11.50 35.59 -8.41
CA THR A 7 -12.20 36.27 -7.31
C THR A 7 -12.70 35.29 -6.24
N GLY A 8 -12.88 34.02 -6.61
CA GLY A 8 -13.29 32.94 -5.72
C GLY A 8 -13.01 31.56 -6.32
N ILE A 9 -12.98 30.54 -5.48
CA ILE A 9 -12.73 29.15 -5.93
C ILE A 9 -14.07 28.44 -6.08
N TYR A 10 -14.85 28.84 -7.08
CA TYR A 10 -16.16 28.28 -7.37
C TYR A 10 -16.27 27.83 -8.82
N SER A 11 -17.09 26.82 -9.09
CA SER A 11 -17.32 26.31 -10.44
C SER A 11 -17.86 27.40 -11.35
N GLY A 12 -17.27 27.53 -12.53
CA GLY A 12 -17.60 28.55 -13.52
C GLY A 12 -16.92 29.90 -13.30
N GLU A 13 -16.26 30.13 -12.16
CA GLU A 13 -15.55 31.38 -11.88
C GLU A 13 -14.38 31.57 -12.84
N SER A 14 -14.18 32.79 -13.30
CA SER A 14 -13.09 33.11 -14.22
C SER A 14 -11.75 33.16 -13.49
N TYR A 15 -10.71 32.62 -14.13
CA TYR A 15 -9.34 32.81 -13.71
C TYR A 15 -8.52 33.47 -14.82
N GLN A 16 -7.47 34.19 -14.46
CA GLN A 16 -6.52 34.79 -15.40
C GLN A 16 -5.08 34.72 -14.86
N LEU A 17 -4.10 34.64 -15.75
CA LEU A 17 -2.69 34.65 -15.43
C LEU A 17 -2.28 36.03 -14.87
N ALA A 18 -1.79 36.06 -13.64
CA ALA A 18 -1.22 37.24 -12.99
C ALA A 18 0.21 37.50 -13.47
N PHE A 19 1.02 36.45 -13.51
CA PHE A 19 2.37 36.46 -14.06
C PHE A 19 2.76 35.03 -14.45
N GLY A 20 3.62 34.88 -15.46
CA GLY A 20 4.09 33.59 -15.94
C GLY A 20 5.02 33.73 -17.14
N PRO A 21 5.55 32.60 -17.64
CA PRO A 21 6.31 32.60 -18.89
C PRO A 21 5.47 33.19 -20.03
N GLN A 22 6.11 33.98 -20.91
CA GLN A 22 5.44 34.52 -22.09
C GLN A 22 5.09 33.38 -23.05
N PRO A 23 4.04 33.52 -23.88
CA PRO A 23 3.73 32.53 -24.92
C PRO A 23 4.93 32.14 -25.78
N ASP A 24 5.80 33.11 -26.07
CA ASP A 24 7.02 32.92 -26.88
C ASP A 24 8.11 32.11 -26.15
N ASP A 25 8.09 32.08 -24.82
CA ASP A 25 9.02 31.29 -23.99
C ASP A 25 8.58 29.82 -23.87
N LEU A 26 7.37 29.50 -24.31
CA LEU A 26 6.75 28.20 -24.15
C LEU A 26 6.83 27.42 -25.46
N ASN A 27 7.69 26.41 -25.48
CA ASN A 27 7.94 25.56 -26.65
C ASN A 27 6.62 25.08 -27.28
N THR A 28 6.45 25.35 -28.58
CA THR A 28 5.22 25.13 -29.38
C THR A 28 4.78 23.66 -29.52
N THR A 29 5.48 22.72 -28.88
CA THR A 29 5.27 21.28 -28.96
C THR A 29 4.25 20.74 -27.95
N TYR A 30 3.79 21.53 -26.99
CA TYR A 30 2.80 21.09 -26.00
C TYR A 30 1.37 21.32 -26.47
N THR A 31 0.68 20.23 -26.82
CA THR A 31 -0.76 20.23 -27.08
C THR A 31 -1.51 20.59 -25.78
N GLY A 32 -2.29 21.67 -25.78
CA GLY A 32 -3.09 22.13 -24.63
C GLY A 32 -2.80 23.55 -24.13
N MET A 33 -1.92 24.30 -24.80
CA MET A 33 -1.55 25.67 -24.41
C MET A 33 -2.44 26.79 -24.96
N SER A 34 -3.29 26.50 -25.95
CA SER A 34 -4.35 27.44 -26.33
C SER A 34 -5.32 27.52 -25.15
N ASP A 35 -5.39 28.67 -24.48
CA ASP A 35 -6.31 29.01 -23.36
C ASP A 35 -5.83 28.72 -21.92
N TRP A 36 -4.53 28.53 -21.68
CA TRP A 36 -4.02 28.40 -20.31
C TRP A 36 -3.94 29.74 -19.54
N GLU A 37 -3.90 30.87 -20.25
CA GLU A 37 -3.80 32.22 -19.66
C GLU A 37 -5.10 32.67 -18.99
N HIS A 38 -6.24 32.21 -19.49
CA HIS A 38 -7.55 32.57 -18.97
C HIS A 38 -8.54 31.44 -19.15
N GLY A 39 -9.47 31.28 -18.22
CA GLY A 39 -10.49 30.24 -18.36
C GLY A 39 -11.52 30.31 -17.26
N ARG A 40 -12.25 29.20 -17.10
CA ARG A 40 -13.21 29.01 -16.01
C ARG A 40 -12.82 27.80 -15.18
N ILE A 41 -13.00 27.90 -13.87
CA ILE A 41 -12.81 26.78 -12.96
C ILE A 41 -13.87 25.71 -13.30
N ALA A 42 -13.43 24.49 -13.60
CA ALA A 42 -14.34 23.39 -13.93
C ALA A 42 -15.27 23.05 -12.74
N PRO A 43 -16.48 22.54 -13.00
CA PRO A 43 -17.27 21.85 -11.98
C PRO A 43 -16.45 20.75 -11.30
N VAL A 44 -16.64 20.56 -10.00
CA VAL A 44 -15.94 19.52 -9.22
C VAL A 44 -16.14 18.13 -9.84
N THR A 45 -17.29 17.86 -10.46
CA THR A 45 -17.57 16.58 -11.13
C THR A 45 -16.89 16.40 -12.48
N GLN A 46 -16.36 17.48 -13.06
CA GLN A 46 -15.72 17.51 -14.39
C GLN A 46 -14.23 17.83 -14.29
N ALA A 47 -13.72 18.14 -13.09
CA ALA A 47 -12.32 18.44 -12.86
C ALA A 47 -11.46 17.18 -13.02
N VAL A 48 -10.31 17.31 -13.68
CA VAL A 48 -9.35 16.20 -13.83
C VAL A 48 -8.89 15.67 -12.46
N ALA A 49 -8.75 16.57 -11.48
CA ALA A 49 -8.29 16.24 -10.12
C ALA A 49 -9.24 15.31 -9.33
N THR A 50 -10.52 15.25 -9.70
CA THR A 50 -11.55 14.44 -9.02
C THR A 50 -11.98 13.22 -9.82
N LYS A 51 -11.51 13.09 -11.07
CA LYS A 51 -11.88 12.00 -11.97
C LYS A 51 -11.68 10.62 -11.33
N ASN A 52 -10.48 10.33 -10.84
CA ASN A 52 -10.18 9.02 -10.21
C ASN A 52 -11.03 8.78 -8.96
N LEU A 53 -11.35 9.86 -8.24
CA LEU A 53 -12.16 9.78 -7.03
C LEU A 53 -13.61 9.37 -7.39
N LEU A 54 -14.18 9.94 -8.46
CA LEU A 54 -15.51 9.60 -8.97
C LEU A 54 -15.55 8.21 -9.61
N GLU A 55 -14.50 7.80 -10.34
CA GLU A 55 -14.37 6.46 -10.92
C GLU A 55 -14.36 5.37 -9.85
N GLN A 56 -13.86 5.70 -8.66
CA GLN A 56 -13.85 4.84 -7.47
C GLN A 56 -15.10 5.05 -6.59
N GLY A 57 -16.14 5.74 -7.10
CA GLY A 57 -17.42 5.95 -6.43
C GLY A 57 -17.39 6.91 -5.22
N HIS A 58 -16.24 7.53 -4.95
CA HIS A 58 -16.10 8.50 -3.88
C HIS A 58 -16.57 9.90 -4.31
N LEU A 59 -16.80 10.76 -3.31
CA LEU A 59 -16.93 12.21 -3.50
C LEU A 59 -15.84 12.94 -2.69
N PRO A 60 -15.35 14.10 -3.16
CA PRO A 60 -14.41 14.91 -2.37
C PRO A 60 -15.10 15.37 -1.09
N GLU A 61 -14.37 15.31 0.02
CA GLU A 61 -14.86 15.79 1.29
C GLU A 61 -15.04 17.31 1.27
N ILE A 62 -16.07 17.80 1.97
CA ILE A 62 -16.47 19.23 1.93
C ILE A 62 -15.35 20.11 2.48
N ASN A 63 -14.62 19.62 3.48
CA ASN A 63 -13.53 20.33 4.11
C ASN A 63 -12.46 19.36 4.61
N ARG A 64 -11.32 19.92 5.02
CA ARG A 64 -10.20 19.15 5.56
C ARG A 64 -10.59 18.33 6.79
N ARG A 65 -11.44 18.84 7.67
CA ARG A 65 -11.84 18.10 8.87
C ARG A 65 -12.58 16.80 8.49
N ASP A 66 -13.46 16.86 7.51
CA ASP A 66 -14.22 15.70 7.04
C ASP A 66 -13.30 14.67 6.36
N ALA A 67 -12.27 15.11 5.64
CA ALA A 67 -11.25 14.22 5.07
C ALA A 67 -10.47 13.43 6.13
N TYR A 68 -10.26 14.00 7.31
CA TYR A 68 -9.61 13.32 8.43
C TYR A 68 -10.60 12.45 9.22
N ALA A 69 -11.83 12.94 9.40
CA ALA A 69 -12.89 12.22 10.12
C ALA A 69 -13.25 10.88 9.46
N ALA A 70 -13.01 10.73 8.16
CA ALA A 70 -13.13 9.45 7.44
C ALA A 70 -12.32 8.31 8.12
N PHE A 71 -11.22 8.65 8.80
CA PHE A 71 -10.32 7.71 9.47
C PHE A 71 -10.58 7.57 10.97
N ASP A 72 -11.54 8.30 11.54
CA ASP A 72 -11.91 8.15 12.95
C ASP A 72 -12.33 6.70 13.23
N ARG A 73 -11.96 6.20 14.42
CA ARG A 73 -12.34 4.87 14.85
C ARG A 73 -13.86 4.78 15.02
N GLY A 74 -14.44 3.64 14.64
CA GLY A 74 -15.86 3.37 14.75
C GLY A 74 -16.26 2.12 13.98
N ASN A 75 -16.58 1.05 14.71
CA ASN A 75 -17.30 -0.11 14.20
C ASN A 75 -18.63 -0.17 14.95
N HIS A 76 -19.75 -0.05 14.23
CA HIS A 76 -21.09 -0.05 14.84
C HIS A 76 -21.69 -1.46 15.00
N SER A 77 -21.04 -2.47 14.42
CA SER A 77 -21.51 -3.85 14.40
C SER A 77 -20.95 -4.68 15.57
N LEU A 78 -19.89 -4.19 16.22
CA LEU A 78 -19.21 -4.86 17.33
C LEU A 78 -19.10 -3.94 18.54
N ASN A 79 -19.20 -4.51 19.74
CA ASN A 79 -18.94 -3.78 20.97
C ASN A 79 -17.43 -3.80 21.31
N GLU A 80 -17.01 -3.01 22.29
CA GLU A 80 -15.59 -2.92 22.67
C GLU A 80 -15.02 -4.22 23.26
N GLU A 81 -15.84 -5.04 23.93
CA GLU A 81 -15.43 -6.34 24.47
C GLU A 81 -15.13 -7.33 23.33
N ASP A 82 -16.03 -7.41 22.34
CA ASP A 82 -15.83 -8.23 21.14
C ASP A 82 -14.55 -7.81 20.39
N ILE A 83 -14.35 -6.50 20.22
CA ILE A 83 -13.17 -5.97 19.52
C ILE A 83 -11.89 -6.35 20.27
N TRP A 84 -11.90 -6.26 21.61
CA TRP A 84 -10.76 -6.64 22.44
C TRP A 84 -10.46 -8.14 22.34
N GLU A 85 -11.49 -9.00 22.39
CA GLU A 85 -11.33 -10.45 22.21
C GLU A 85 -10.75 -10.80 20.83
N LEU A 86 -11.28 -10.18 19.77
CA LEU A 86 -10.76 -10.38 18.41
C LEU A 86 -9.30 -9.93 18.28
N ALA A 87 -8.94 -8.81 18.91
CA ALA A 87 -7.56 -8.32 18.92
C ALA A 87 -6.61 -9.29 19.64
N LEU A 88 -7.06 -9.88 20.76
CA LEU A 88 -6.30 -10.89 21.50
C LEU A 88 -6.09 -12.16 20.66
N GLN A 89 -7.17 -12.66 20.03
CA GLN A 89 -7.09 -13.82 19.12
C GLN A 89 -6.15 -13.56 17.95
N ALA A 90 -6.27 -12.40 17.31
CA ALA A 90 -5.39 -11.99 16.21
C ALA A 90 -3.93 -11.95 16.64
N LYS A 91 -3.63 -11.43 17.84
CA LYS A 91 -2.29 -11.42 18.41
C LYS A 91 -1.75 -12.83 18.62
N THR A 92 -2.50 -13.70 19.27
CA THR A 92 -2.09 -15.09 19.50
C THR A 92 -1.81 -15.82 18.18
N SER A 93 -2.73 -15.74 17.21
CA SER A 93 -2.52 -16.34 15.89
C SER A 93 -1.33 -15.74 15.13
N GLY A 94 -1.09 -14.43 15.28
CA GLY A 94 0.05 -13.76 14.66
C GLY A 94 1.38 -14.24 15.23
N ASP A 95 1.45 -14.38 16.55
CA ASP A 95 2.61 -14.90 17.27
C ASP A 95 2.90 -16.36 16.89
N GLU A 96 1.86 -17.19 16.71
CA GLU A 96 1.99 -18.58 16.24
C GLU A 96 2.57 -18.65 14.81
N ILE A 97 2.07 -17.84 13.88
CA ILE A 97 2.60 -17.79 12.50
C ILE A 97 4.06 -17.32 12.52
N LEU A 98 4.38 -16.27 13.27
CA LEU A 98 5.74 -15.77 13.40
C LEU A 98 6.68 -16.80 14.01
N HIS A 99 6.23 -17.52 15.04
CA HIS A 99 6.98 -18.59 15.65
C HIS A 99 7.28 -19.68 14.61
N ALA A 100 6.28 -20.12 13.84
CA ALA A 100 6.48 -21.12 12.80
C ALA A 100 7.49 -20.67 11.73
N ILE A 101 7.39 -19.41 11.24
CA ILE A 101 8.31 -18.83 10.25
C ILE A 101 9.75 -18.73 10.81
N ARG A 102 9.91 -18.31 12.06
CA ARG A 102 11.24 -18.10 12.67
C ARG A 102 11.94 -19.39 13.06
N HIS A 103 11.19 -20.41 13.49
CA HIS A 103 11.75 -21.69 13.90
C HIS A 103 12.06 -22.61 12.71
N HIS A 104 11.36 -22.43 11.59
CA HIS A 104 11.67 -23.12 10.34
C HIS A 104 11.74 -22.11 9.18
N PRO A 105 12.78 -21.26 9.12
CA PRO A 105 13.01 -20.40 7.97
C PRO A 105 13.10 -21.26 6.70
N HIS A 106 12.42 -20.83 5.63
CA HIS A 106 12.23 -21.60 4.39
C HIS A 106 11.37 -22.87 4.49
N GLY A 107 10.69 -23.08 5.63
CA GLY A 107 9.58 -24.03 5.72
C GLY A 107 8.34 -23.54 4.99
N THR A 108 7.27 -24.34 5.01
CA THR A 108 6.01 -24.00 4.33
C THR A 108 5.16 -22.97 5.07
N ALA A 109 5.53 -22.58 6.29
CA ALA A 109 4.74 -21.69 7.14
C ALA A 109 4.56 -20.29 6.53
N PHE A 110 5.59 -19.75 5.88
CA PHE A 110 5.50 -18.45 5.22
C PHE A 110 4.55 -18.50 4.01
N ASP A 111 4.72 -19.50 3.15
CA ASP A 111 3.89 -19.68 1.96
C ASP A 111 2.43 -19.98 2.34
N ALA A 112 2.19 -20.82 3.35
CA ALA A 112 0.85 -21.09 3.90
C ALA A 112 0.20 -19.84 4.52
N ALA A 113 0.98 -18.94 5.13
CA ALA A 113 0.47 -17.67 5.61
C ALA A 113 0.05 -16.76 4.46
N LEU A 114 0.80 -16.73 3.35
CA LEU A 114 0.41 -15.99 2.15
C LEU A 114 -0.86 -16.57 1.51
N GLU A 115 -0.96 -17.89 1.37
CA GLU A 115 -2.19 -18.56 0.89
C GLU A 115 -3.40 -18.24 1.77
N LYS A 116 -3.21 -18.21 3.10
CA LYS A 116 -4.26 -17.79 4.04
C LYS A 116 -4.69 -16.35 3.76
N PHE A 117 -3.75 -15.42 3.57
CA PHE A 117 -4.08 -14.03 3.29
C PHE A 117 -4.75 -13.86 1.92
N ASP A 118 -4.36 -14.64 0.93
CA ASP A 118 -5.02 -14.71 -0.37
C ASP A 118 -6.50 -15.06 -0.23
N SER A 119 -6.82 -16.09 0.57
CA SER A 119 -8.20 -16.48 0.86
C SER A 119 -8.99 -15.39 1.59
N ILE A 120 -8.35 -14.63 2.48
CA ILE A 120 -8.96 -13.47 3.15
C ILE A 120 -9.31 -12.38 2.13
N ILE A 121 -8.39 -12.05 1.22
CA ILE A 121 -8.64 -11.04 0.18
C ILE A 121 -9.79 -11.46 -0.73
N HIS A 122 -9.85 -12.74 -1.14
CA HIS A 122 -10.96 -13.25 -1.94
C HIS A 122 -12.30 -13.20 -1.17
N SER A 123 -12.29 -13.56 0.12
CA SER A 123 -13.47 -13.49 0.98
C SER A 123 -13.95 -12.06 1.19
N ALA A 124 -13.03 -11.12 1.37
CA ALA A 124 -13.32 -9.69 1.49
C ALA A 124 -13.89 -9.13 0.18
N ALA A 125 -13.35 -9.53 -0.97
CA ALA A 125 -13.87 -9.12 -2.27
C ALA A 125 -15.30 -9.61 -2.52
N ALA A 126 -15.65 -10.81 -2.04
CA ALA A 126 -16.98 -11.38 -2.20
C ALA A 126 -18.09 -10.67 -1.38
N VAL A 127 -17.71 -9.98 -0.30
CA VAL A 127 -18.66 -9.25 0.57
C VAL A 127 -18.58 -7.74 0.44
N ARG A 128 -17.58 -7.21 -0.30
CA ARG A 128 -17.45 -5.78 -0.53
C ARG A 128 -18.73 -5.25 -1.20
N ALA A 129 -19.14 -4.06 -0.77
CA ALA A 129 -20.17 -3.28 -1.45
C ALA A 129 -19.57 -1.94 -1.86
N ASP A 130 -20.01 -1.42 -3.00
CA ASP A 130 -19.53 -0.15 -3.50
C ASP A 130 -19.79 0.97 -2.47
N ASN A 131 -18.77 1.80 -2.24
CA ASN A 131 -18.84 3.01 -1.42
C ASN A 131 -19.11 2.81 0.08
N THR A 132 -19.00 1.58 0.61
CA THR A 132 -19.13 1.34 2.05
C THR A 132 -18.33 0.15 2.54
N ILE A 133 -17.81 0.26 3.76
CA ILE A 133 -17.09 -0.81 4.44
C ILE A 133 -17.97 -1.59 5.43
N ASN A 134 -19.25 -1.22 5.60
CA ASN A 134 -20.14 -1.83 6.59
C ASN A 134 -20.20 -3.37 6.46
N PRO A 135 -20.34 -3.97 5.27
CA PRO A 135 -20.35 -5.43 5.13
C PRO A 135 -19.07 -6.10 5.64
N LEU A 136 -17.92 -5.44 5.53
CA LEU A 136 -16.66 -5.94 6.08
C LEU A 136 -16.61 -5.77 7.61
N GLN A 137 -17.15 -4.67 8.12
CA GLN A 137 -17.25 -4.44 9.57
C GLN A 137 -18.19 -5.41 10.28
N GLU A 138 -19.18 -5.94 9.56
CA GLU A 138 -20.10 -6.99 10.00
C GLU A 138 -19.51 -8.41 9.91
N ARG A 139 -18.23 -8.56 9.54
CA ARG A 139 -17.54 -9.86 9.39
C ARG A 139 -16.36 -10.01 10.36
N PRO A 140 -16.63 -10.40 11.63
CA PRO A 140 -15.60 -10.52 12.68
C PRO A 140 -14.47 -11.48 12.31
N ASP A 141 -14.78 -12.53 11.56
CA ASP A 141 -13.84 -13.52 11.06
C ASP A 141 -12.81 -12.89 10.11
N ILE A 142 -13.27 -12.14 9.10
CA ILE A 142 -12.41 -11.45 8.14
C ILE A 142 -11.57 -10.38 8.84
N LEU A 143 -12.17 -9.62 9.77
CA LEU A 143 -11.48 -8.59 10.55
C LEU A 143 -10.36 -9.20 11.40
N ARG A 144 -10.64 -10.24 12.19
CA ARG A 144 -9.65 -10.93 13.03
C ARG A 144 -8.53 -11.54 12.20
N ASP A 145 -8.89 -12.24 11.13
CA ASP A 145 -7.90 -12.93 10.30
C ASP A 145 -7.00 -11.94 9.57
N THR A 146 -7.52 -10.79 9.15
CA THR A 146 -6.71 -9.70 8.60
C THR A 146 -5.84 -9.06 9.68
N ALA A 147 -6.42 -8.77 10.86
CA ALA A 147 -5.70 -8.18 11.98
C ALA A 147 -4.49 -9.03 12.42
N THR A 148 -4.59 -10.36 12.27
CA THR A 148 -3.49 -11.31 12.54
C THR A 148 -2.20 -10.92 11.84
N PHE A 149 -2.28 -10.51 10.56
CA PHE A 149 -1.11 -10.11 9.77
C PHE A 149 -0.61 -8.70 10.09
N LEU A 150 -1.41 -7.90 10.79
CA LEU A 150 -1.10 -6.52 11.15
C LEU A 150 -0.57 -6.39 12.58
N THR A 151 -0.37 -7.52 13.27
CA THR A 151 0.24 -7.59 14.60
C THR A 151 1.74 -7.31 14.58
N SER A 152 2.42 -7.54 13.45
CA SER A 152 3.87 -7.40 13.34
C SER A 152 4.32 -6.84 11.99
N VAL A 153 5.54 -6.28 11.98
CA VAL A 153 6.19 -5.75 10.78
C VAL A 153 6.41 -6.83 9.72
N LEU A 154 6.90 -8.01 10.12
CA LEU A 154 7.19 -9.10 9.17
C LEU A 154 5.94 -9.56 8.44
N LEU A 155 4.85 -9.82 9.17
CA LEU A 155 3.60 -10.27 8.55
C LEU A 155 2.97 -9.16 7.68
N ARG A 156 2.99 -7.91 8.14
CA ARG A 156 2.51 -6.76 7.36
C ARG A 156 3.30 -6.63 6.05
N ASP A 157 4.62 -6.70 6.12
CA ASP A 157 5.48 -6.53 4.96
C ASP A 157 5.34 -7.71 4.00
N ALA A 158 5.01 -8.91 4.47
CA ALA A 158 4.72 -10.07 3.63
C ALA A 158 3.46 -9.89 2.75
N ILE A 159 2.42 -9.25 3.28
CA ILE A 159 1.13 -9.05 2.59
C ILE A 159 1.03 -7.74 1.82
N LEU A 160 2.07 -6.88 1.87
CA LEU A 160 2.02 -5.54 1.28
C LEU A 160 1.66 -5.54 -0.21
N HIS A 161 2.17 -6.50 -0.98
CA HIS A 161 1.91 -6.60 -2.42
C HIS A 161 0.42 -6.69 -2.78
N TYR A 162 -0.44 -7.19 -1.89
CA TYR A 162 -1.89 -7.21 -2.09
C TYR A 162 -2.50 -5.80 -2.24
N CYS A 163 -1.88 -4.77 -1.66
CA CYS A 163 -2.28 -3.37 -1.83
C CYS A 163 -2.13 -2.88 -3.26
N VAL A 164 -1.27 -3.54 -4.06
CA VAL A 164 -1.01 -3.18 -5.45
C VAL A 164 -1.78 -4.10 -6.42
N MET A 165 -1.92 -5.39 -6.07
CA MET A 165 -2.62 -6.38 -6.88
C MET A 165 -4.14 -6.28 -6.77
N HIS A 166 -4.67 -5.96 -5.59
CA HIS A 166 -6.10 -5.84 -5.30
C HIS A 166 -6.42 -4.54 -4.58
N PRO A 167 -6.09 -3.37 -5.16
CA PRO A 167 -6.07 -2.10 -4.45
C PRO A 167 -7.44 -1.69 -3.88
N GLU A 168 -8.54 -1.94 -4.60
CA GLU A 168 -9.91 -1.65 -4.11
C GLU A 168 -10.25 -2.50 -2.88
N THR A 169 -10.10 -3.82 -2.99
CA THR A 169 -10.36 -4.74 -1.87
C THR A 169 -9.47 -4.43 -0.67
N ALA A 170 -8.19 -4.17 -0.91
CA ALA A 170 -7.22 -3.87 0.13
C ALA A 170 -7.56 -2.57 0.85
N ALA A 171 -7.93 -1.51 0.12
CA ALA A 171 -8.32 -0.25 0.72
C ALA A 171 -9.53 -0.43 1.66
N ASP A 172 -10.61 -1.06 1.21
CA ASP A 172 -11.80 -1.24 2.04
C ASP A 172 -11.54 -2.16 3.24
N LEU A 173 -10.81 -3.25 3.04
CA LEU A 173 -10.45 -4.18 4.10
C LEU A 173 -9.61 -3.51 5.18
N PHE A 174 -8.55 -2.80 4.81
CA PHE A 174 -7.68 -2.14 5.77
C PHE A 174 -8.36 -0.94 6.43
N LEU A 175 -9.26 -0.24 5.73
CA LEU A 175 -10.08 0.81 6.37
C LEU A 175 -11.04 0.20 7.40
N ALA A 176 -11.70 -0.92 7.10
CA ALA A 176 -12.57 -1.62 8.04
C ALA A 176 -11.82 -2.08 9.30
N VAL A 177 -10.62 -2.65 9.13
CA VAL A 177 -9.73 -3.02 10.23
C VAL A 177 -9.30 -1.80 11.03
N ALA A 178 -8.84 -0.74 10.36
CA ALA A 178 -8.39 0.49 11.01
C ALA A 178 -9.50 1.13 11.86
N LYS A 179 -10.75 1.13 11.37
CA LYS A 179 -11.89 1.66 12.12
C LYS A 179 -12.36 0.73 13.24
N THR A 180 -11.93 -0.53 13.27
CA THR A 180 -12.31 -1.49 14.31
C THR A 180 -11.28 -1.55 15.44
N PHE A 181 -10.02 -1.82 15.10
CA PHE A 181 -8.95 -2.04 16.08
C PHE A 181 -8.21 -0.74 16.43
N ASP A 182 -7.30 -0.84 17.39
CA ASP A 182 -6.46 0.28 17.84
C ASP A 182 -4.96 -0.07 17.83
N HIS A 183 -4.12 0.89 18.18
CA HIS A 183 -2.67 0.76 18.33
C HIS A 183 -1.98 0.20 17.08
N THR A 184 -1.08 -0.78 17.25
CA THR A 184 -0.25 -1.35 16.18
C THR A 184 -1.08 -1.88 15.00
N ILE A 185 -2.18 -2.57 15.27
CA ILE A 185 -3.04 -3.13 14.21
C ILE A 185 -3.62 -1.99 13.38
N ARG A 186 -4.15 -0.96 14.04
CA ARG A 186 -4.70 0.23 13.38
C ARG A 186 -3.66 1.00 12.58
N SER A 187 -2.49 1.26 13.14
CA SER A 187 -1.40 1.97 12.43
C SER A 187 -0.90 1.19 11.22
N ASN A 188 -0.76 -0.13 11.33
CA ASN A 188 -0.39 -0.98 10.19
C ASN A 188 -1.49 -1.01 9.13
N ALA A 189 -2.76 -1.10 9.53
CA ALA A 189 -3.90 -1.05 8.62
C ALA A 189 -3.96 0.27 7.85
N LEU A 190 -3.88 1.43 8.53
CA LEU A 190 -3.87 2.75 7.89
C LEU A 190 -2.67 2.93 6.95
N CYS A 191 -1.53 2.33 7.30
CA CYS A 191 -0.36 2.33 6.45
C CYS A 191 -0.59 1.57 5.13
N LEU A 192 -1.12 0.35 5.20
CA LEU A 192 -1.43 -0.45 4.00
C LEU A 192 -2.60 0.15 3.20
N TYR A 193 -3.60 0.73 3.87
CA TYR A 193 -4.64 1.54 3.23
C TYR A 193 -4.01 2.65 2.38
N SER A 194 -3.03 3.38 2.92
CA SER A 194 -2.40 4.48 2.19
C SER A 194 -1.73 4.00 0.89
N LEU A 195 -1.10 2.82 0.89
CA LEU A 195 -0.49 2.22 -0.30
C LEU A 195 -1.55 1.85 -1.35
N ALA A 196 -2.65 1.24 -0.92
CA ALA A 196 -3.77 0.93 -1.79
C ALA A 196 -4.39 2.21 -2.38
N ALA A 197 -4.61 3.24 -1.55
CA ALA A 197 -5.12 4.54 -1.98
C ALA A 197 -4.19 5.21 -3.01
N ILE A 198 -2.87 5.17 -2.82
CA ILE A 198 -1.90 5.66 -3.82
C ILE A 198 -2.07 4.91 -5.14
N LYS A 199 -2.21 3.58 -5.10
CA LYS A 199 -2.38 2.76 -6.30
C LYS A 199 -3.70 3.07 -7.04
N LEU A 200 -4.75 3.44 -6.32
CA LEU A 200 -6.02 3.92 -6.88
C LEU A 200 -5.96 5.37 -7.37
N ASN A 201 -4.80 6.02 -7.32
CA ASN A 201 -4.62 7.45 -7.59
C ASN A 201 -5.48 8.35 -6.67
N LEU A 202 -5.72 7.89 -5.44
CA LEU A 202 -6.43 8.58 -4.38
C LEU A 202 -5.45 9.18 -3.36
N GLY A 203 -4.36 9.79 -3.84
CA GLY A 203 -3.30 10.35 -2.99
C GLY A 203 -3.80 11.36 -1.95
N MET A 204 -4.90 12.06 -2.23
CA MET A 204 -5.56 12.96 -1.28
C MET A 204 -6.08 12.25 -0.02
N LYS A 205 -6.36 10.95 -0.08
CA LYS A 205 -6.79 10.12 1.07
C LYS A 205 -5.60 9.48 1.80
N ALA A 206 -4.46 9.32 1.13
CA ALA A 206 -3.29 8.66 1.70
C ALA A 206 -2.66 9.46 2.85
N ILE A 207 -2.49 10.78 2.69
CA ILE A 207 -1.89 11.63 3.75
C ILE A 207 -2.77 11.68 5.02
N PRO A 208 -4.09 11.96 4.94
CA PRO A 208 -4.96 11.90 6.12
C PRO A 208 -4.94 10.55 6.84
N ALA A 209 -4.88 9.43 6.10
CA ALA A 209 -4.75 8.10 6.69
C ALA A 209 -3.45 7.94 7.49
N LEU A 210 -2.32 8.44 6.95
CA LEU A 210 -1.02 8.40 7.61
C LEU A 210 -0.95 9.35 8.82
N ASP A 211 -1.57 10.53 8.73
CA ASP A 211 -1.72 11.43 9.86
C ASP A 211 -2.52 10.76 10.99
N ALA A 212 -3.62 10.06 10.66
CA ALA A 212 -4.40 9.29 11.62
C ALA A 212 -3.60 8.13 12.24
N SER A 213 -2.73 7.49 11.45
CA SER A 213 -1.82 6.44 11.93
C SER A 213 -0.82 7.00 12.94
N LEU A 214 -0.19 8.15 12.63
CA LEU A 214 0.78 8.81 13.50
C LEU A 214 0.14 9.44 14.73
N ALA A 215 -1.12 9.87 14.65
CA ALA A 215 -1.88 10.28 15.83
C ALA A 215 -2.16 9.09 16.77
N THR A 216 -2.34 7.88 16.21
CA THR A 216 -2.53 6.64 16.97
C THR A 216 -1.20 6.13 17.57
N HIS A 217 -0.12 6.20 16.79
CA HIS A 217 1.22 5.74 17.17
C HIS A 217 2.30 6.67 16.58
N PRO A 218 2.73 7.70 17.32
CA PRO A 218 3.66 8.71 16.82
C PRO A 218 5.00 8.18 16.31
N GLU A 219 5.50 7.11 16.94
CA GLU A 219 6.78 6.46 16.60
C GLU A 219 6.66 5.40 15.48
N HIS A 220 5.51 5.32 14.80
CA HIS A 220 5.30 4.33 13.73
C HIS A 220 6.14 4.67 12.48
N SER A 221 7.37 4.15 12.46
CA SER A 221 8.41 4.47 11.48
C SER A 221 7.93 4.35 10.03
N PHE A 222 7.19 3.28 9.70
CA PHE A 222 6.74 3.07 8.33
C PHE A 222 5.74 4.14 7.86
N SER A 223 4.80 4.55 8.74
CA SER A 223 3.89 5.65 8.41
C SER A 223 4.61 6.98 8.27
N GLY A 224 5.63 7.23 9.10
CA GLY A 224 6.47 8.43 9.00
C GLY A 224 7.22 8.50 7.66
N LEU A 225 7.84 7.39 7.25
CA LEU A 225 8.57 7.29 5.98
C LEU A 225 7.66 7.49 4.77
N LEU A 226 6.52 6.79 4.73
CA LEU A 226 5.55 6.97 3.63
C LEU A 226 5.06 8.41 3.57
N ARG A 227 4.70 9.00 4.71
CA ARG A 227 4.20 10.37 4.76
C ARG A 227 5.20 11.37 4.21
N HIS A 228 6.48 11.22 4.53
CA HIS A 228 7.54 12.09 4.01
C HIS A 228 7.64 11.98 2.48
N GLY A 229 7.70 10.75 1.95
CA GLY A 229 7.75 10.53 0.50
C GLY A 229 6.53 11.06 -0.26
N LEU A 230 5.33 10.99 0.33
CA LEU A 230 4.12 11.53 -0.29
C LEU A 230 4.06 13.06 -0.29
N ILE A 231 4.57 13.71 0.76
CA ILE A 231 4.69 15.18 0.80
C ILE A 231 5.62 15.67 -0.31
N ASP A 232 6.66 14.90 -0.60
CA ASP A 232 7.62 15.18 -1.69
C ASP A 232 7.11 14.75 -3.08
N GLY A 233 5.88 14.22 -3.18
CA GLY A 233 5.25 13.80 -4.43
C GLY A 233 5.80 12.50 -5.03
N GLN A 234 6.55 11.70 -4.25
CA GLN A 234 7.25 10.49 -4.72
C GLN A 234 6.37 9.23 -4.68
N PHE A 235 5.14 9.31 -5.20
CA PHE A 235 4.12 8.25 -5.12
C PHE A 235 4.62 6.90 -5.71
N ASP A 236 5.04 6.89 -6.97
CA ASP A 236 5.47 5.66 -7.67
C ASP A 236 6.78 5.08 -7.11
N SER A 237 7.72 5.96 -6.77
CA SER A 237 8.98 5.56 -6.15
C SER A 237 8.73 4.91 -4.79
N MET A 238 7.74 5.40 -4.03
CA MET A 238 7.37 4.82 -2.75
C MET A 238 6.74 3.45 -2.89
N ILE A 239 5.81 3.26 -3.82
CA ILE A 239 5.25 1.93 -4.13
C ILE A 239 6.38 0.97 -4.54
N THR A 240 7.27 1.40 -5.43
CA THR A 240 8.40 0.58 -5.89
C THR A 240 9.31 0.17 -4.74
N ALA A 241 9.65 1.10 -3.84
CA ALA A 241 10.47 0.80 -2.67
C ALA A 241 9.79 -0.20 -1.73
N CYS A 242 8.48 -0.05 -1.48
CA CYS A 242 7.71 -0.99 -0.67
C CYS A 242 7.66 -2.39 -1.29
N LEU A 243 7.47 -2.49 -2.61
CA LEU A 243 7.45 -3.78 -3.30
C LEU A 243 8.82 -4.47 -3.29
N ARG A 244 9.92 -3.72 -3.40
CA ARG A 244 11.27 -4.28 -3.22
C ARG A 244 11.47 -4.81 -1.79
N GLY A 245 11.00 -4.08 -0.78
CA GLY A 245 11.01 -4.55 0.60
C GLY A 245 10.19 -5.83 0.79
N ASN A 246 9.00 -5.90 0.19
CA ASN A 246 8.17 -7.11 0.18
C ASN A 246 8.90 -8.29 -0.49
N GLU A 247 9.51 -8.07 -1.65
CA GLU A 247 10.26 -9.09 -2.38
C GLU A 247 11.44 -9.63 -1.55
N MET A 248 12.18 -8.75 -0.86
CA MET A 248 13.26 -9.16 0.05
C MET A 248 12.75 -10.09 1.16
N VAL A 249 11.60 -9.77 1.78
CA VAL A 249 10.98 -10.62 2.80
C VAL A 249 10.57 -11.97 2.19
N ARG A 250 9.97 -11.97 0.99
CA ARG A 250 9.58 -13.21 0.31
C ARG A 250 10.78 -14.09 -0.03
N ASN A 251 11.85 -13.52 -0.55
CA ASN A 251 13.09 -14.27 -0.85
C ASN A 251 13.72 -14.83 0.43
N GLN A 252 13.64 -14.09 1.54
CA GLN A 252 14.20 -14.52 2.82
C GLN A 252 13.44 -15.69 3.46
N TYR A 253 12.12 -15.81 3.24
CA TYR A 253 11.30 -16.76 4.00
C TYR A 253 10.51 -17.78 3.15
N SER A 254 10.34 -17.55 1.85
CA SER A 254 9.65 -18.48 0.97
C SER A 254 10.50 -19.72 0.67
N SER A 255 9.85 -20.87 0.60
CA SER A 255 10.49 -22.15 0.28
C SER A 255 10.97 -22.21 -1.19
N ALA A 256 10.29 -21.50 -2.09
CA ALA A 256 10.62 -21.46 -3.52
C ALA A 256 11.98 -20.82 -3.82
N SER A 257 12.43 -19.87 -2.98
CA SER A 257 13.73 -19.22 -3.15
C SER A 257 14.90 -20.21 -2.99
N MET A 258 14.75 -21.21 -2.12
CA MET A 258 15.76 -22.28 -1.93
C MET A 258 15.72 -23.35 -3.03
N ALA A 259 14.53 -23.64 -3.58
CA ALA A 259 14.42 -24.58 -4.69
C ALA A 259 15.18 -24.08 -5.93
N GLY A 260 15.11 -22.76 -6.21
CA GLY A 260 15.87 -22.11 -7.27
C GLY A 260 17.40 -22.15 -7.05
N GLU A 261 17.88 -21.95 -5.83
CA GLU A 261 19.31 -22.03 -5.49
C GLU A 261 19.85 -23.47 -5.53
N LEU A 262 19.05 -24.47 -5.12
CA LEU A 262 19.42 -25.88 -5.21
C LEU A 262 19.46 -26.36 -6.67
N THR A 263 18.54 -25.90 -7.53
CA THR A 263 18.60 -26.21 -8.96
C THR A 263 19.78 -25.52 -9.66
N ALA A 264 20.10 -24.27 -9.30
CA ALA A 264 21.24 -23.54 -9.88
C ALA A 264 22.60 -24.14 -9.50
N LYS A 265 22.72 -24.78 -8.32
CA LYS A 265 23.92 -25.53 -7.92
C LYS A 265 24.06 -26.89 -8.59
N VAL A 266 22.98 -27.48 -9.12
CA VAL A 266 23.01 -28.77 -9.81
C VAL A 266 23.36 -28.58 -11.31
N GLU A 267 23.14 -27.39 -11.88
CA GLU A 267 23.44 -27.09 -13.28
C GLU A 267 24.85 -26.54 -13.54
N SER A 268 25.71 -26.37 -12.52
CA SER A 268 27.14 -26.10 -12.73
C SER A 268 27.88 -27.42 -12.97
N PRO A 269 28.36 -27.71 -14.20
CA PRO A 269 29.17 -28.91 -14.44
C PRO A 269 30.54 -28.76 -13.78
N ASP A 270 30.98 -29.81 -13.07
CA ASP A 270 32.35 -29.93 -12.57
C ASP A 270 33.34 -29.77 -13.75
N PRO A 271 34.44 -29.01 -13.60
CA PRO A 271 35.46 -28.96 -14.62
C PRO A 271 36.16 -30.33 -14.67
N GLU A 272 36.14 -30.95 -15.85
CA GLU A 272 36.79 -32.22 -16.15
C GLU A 272 38.25 -32.23 -15.65
N GLU A 273 38.59 -33.28 -14.90
CA GLU A 273 39.97 -33.70 -14.66
C GLU A 273 40.60 -34.10 -16.00
N ASP A 274 41.40 -33.22 -16.60
CA ASP A 274 42.25 -33.59 -17.71
C ASP A 274 43.59 -34.14 -17.19
N GLY A 275 43.78 -35.44 -17.40
CA GLY A 275 44.95 -36.18 -16.97
C GLY A 275 46.12 -36.07 -17.94
N GLY A 276 47.33 -36.12 -17.38
CA GLY A 276 48.44 -36.86 -17.99
C GLY A 276 49.30 -36.11 -19.02
N GLY A 277 50.31 -35.39 -18.54
CA GLY A 277 51.48 -35.00 -19.33
C GLY A 277 52.77 -35.50 -18.67
N ALA A 278 53.37 -36.54 -19.24
CA ALA A 278 54.57 -37.22 -18.74
C ALA A 278 55.86 -36.37 -18.86
N GLU A 279 56.72 -36.45 -17.83
CA GLU A 279 58.13 -36.04 -17.87
C GLU A 279 58.99 -37.05 -18.67
N PRO A 280 60.06 -36.58 -19.34
CA PRO A 280 61.20 -37.43 -19.64
C PRO A 280 62.40 -37.09 -18.73
N VAL A 281 62.86 -38.10 -18.02
CA VAL A 281 64.12 -38.14 -17.27
C VAL A 281 65.30 -38.22 -18.25
N GLN A 282 66.28 -37.33 -18.10
CA GLN A 282 67.63 -37.48 -18.68
C GLN A 282 68.59 -38.07 -17.64
N ALA A 283 69.30 -39.14 -18.01
CA ALA A 283 70.56 -39.53 -17.41
C ALA A 283 71.51 -40.14 -18.46
N ALA A 284 72.74 -39.59 -18.47
CA ALA A 284 73.98 -39.99 -19.15
C ALA A 284 74.04 -39.89 -20.70
#